data_AF-A0A954BMW3-F1
#
_entry.id   AF-A0A954BMW3-F1
#
_cell.length_a   1.000
_cell.length_b   1.000
_cell.length_c   1.000
_cell.angle_alpha   90.00
_cell.angle_beta   90.00
_cell.angle_gamma   90.00
#
_symmetry.space_group_name_H-M   'P 1'
#
loop_
_entity.id
_entity.type
_entity.pdbx_description
1 polymer ?
#
loop_
_entity_poly.entity_id
_entity_poly.type
_entity_poly.pdbx_seq_one_letter_code
_entity_poly.pdbx_strand_id
1 'polypeptide(L)' 'EGGELKFQINSQNCIHCKTCDIKDPNQNINWTVPEGGGGPAYPNM' A
#
# COMPACT_ATOMS: atom_id res chain seq x y z
N GLU A 1 -19.57 -11.08 -20.26
CA GLU A 1 -18.17 -10.69 -20.53
C GLU A 1 -17.45 -10.55 -19.20
N GLY A 2 -16.43 -11.38 -18.95
CA GLY A 2 -15.57 -11.22 -17.77
C GLY A 2 -14.39 -10.33 -18.15
N GLY A 3 -14.33 -9.12 -17.59
CA GLY A 3 -13.23 -8.19 -17.85
C GLY A 3 -11.88 -8.74 -17.40
N GLU A 4 -10.81 -8.28 -18.04
CA GLU A 4 -9.43 -8.64 -17.70
C GLU A 4 -9.12 -8.27 -16.24
N LEU A 5 -8.50 -9.20 -15.50
CA LEU A 5 -8.10 -8.96 -14.12
C LEU A 5 -6.99 -7.89 -14.09
N LYS A 6 -7.23 -6.83 -13.34
CA LYS A 6 -6.26 -5.74 -13.12
C LYS A 6 -5.84 -5.71 -11.67
N PHE A 7 -4.54 -5.58 -11.44
CA PHE A 7 -4.01 -5.29 -10.12
C PHE A 7 -4.28 -3.81 -9.80
N GLN A 8 -5.12 -3.54 -8.79
CA GLN A 8 -5.50 -2.19 -8.38
C GLN A 8 -5.02 -1.93 -6.95
N ILE A 9 -4.30 -0.82 -6.76
CA ILE A 9 -3.82 -0.37 -5.45
C ILE A 9 -4.75 0.75 -4.96
N ASN A 10 -5.31 0.58 -3.76
CA ASN A 10 -6.06 1.63 -3.06
C ASN A 10 -5.15 2.22 -1.96
N SER A 11 -4.28 3.16 -2.33
CA SER A 11 -3.22 3.70 -1.46
C SER A 11 -3.76 4.51 -0.26
N GLN A 12 -4.98 5.01 -0.35
CA GLN A 12 -5.68 5.70 0.76
C GLN A 12 -5.86 4.80 1.99
N ASN A 13 -5.87 3.47 1.80
CA ASN A 13 -6.00 2.48 2.87
C ASN A 13 -4.63 1.99 3.39
N CYS A 14 -3.51 2.58 2.95
CA CYS A 14 -2.18 2.14 3.37
C CYS A 14 -1.95 2.44 4.86
N ILE A 15 -1.54 1.42 5.62
CA ILE A 15 -1.18 1.56 7.05
C ILE A 15 0.32 1.75 7.30
N HIS A 16 1.08 1.98 6.23
CA HIS A 16 2.52 2.29 6.27
C HIS A 16 3.42 1.19 6.86
N CYS A 17 2.96 -0.07 6.90
CA CYS A 17 3.73 -1.19 7.47
C CYS A 17 4.94 -1.66 6.64
N LYS A 18 5.08 -1.19 5.39
CA LYS A 18 6.11 -1.60 4.41
C LYS A 18 6.07 -3.07 3.96
N THR A 19 5.06 -3.86 4.32
CA THR A 19 5.04 -5.29 3.96
C THR A 19 5.10 -5.53 2.45
N CYS A 20 4.36 -4.75 1.65
CA CYS A 20 4.35 -4.90 0.19
C CYS A 20 5.72 -4.65 -0.46
N ASP A 21 6.50 -3.72 0.10
CA ASP A 21 7.85 -3.37 -0.33
C ASP A 21 8.87 -4.49 0.00
N ILE A 22 8.71 -5.12 1.17
CA ILE A 22 9.65 -6.14 1.70
C ILE A 22 9.34 -7.54 1.18
N LYS A 23 8.05 -7.85 0.95
CA LYS A 23 7.57 -9.23 0.75
C LYS A 23 7.10 -9.52 -0.66
N ASP A 24 7.15 -8.58 -1.59
CA ASP A 24 6.98 -8.89 -3.00
C ASP A 24 8.19 -9.70 -3.51
N PRO A 25 8.01 -10.99 -3.90
CA PRO A 25 9.12 -11.82 -4.38
C PRO A 25 9.83 -11.24 -5.60
N ASN A 26 9.13 -10.44 -6.40
CA ASN A 26 9.65 -9.86 -7.64
C ASN A 26 10.14 -8.41 -7.47
N GLN A 27 9.95 -7.81 -6.28
CA GLN A 27 10.27 -6.40 -6.02
C GLN A 27 9.65 -5.42 -7.03
N ASN A 28 8.40 -5.67 -7.45
CA ASN A 28 7.66 -4.79 -8.37
C ASN A 28 7.06 -3.56 -7.66
N ILE A 29 6.98 -3.57 -6.33
CA ILE A 29 6.39 -2.50 -5.54
C ILE A 29 7.49 -1.73 -4.81
N ASN A 30 7.55 -0.41 -5.03
CA ASN A 30 8.40 0.51 -4.28
C ASN A 30 7.53 1.41 -3.39
N TRP A 31 7.66 1.29 -2.08
CA TRP A 31 6.93 2.15 -1.14
C TRP A 31 7.60 3.53 -1.00
N THR A 32 6.82 4.60 -1.10
CA THR A 32 7.28 5.97 -0.83
C THR A 32 6.39 6.65 0.21
N VAL A 33 6.95 7.64 0.91
CA VAL A 33 6.22 8.41 1.91
C VAL A 33 5.14 9.25 1.21
N PRO A 34 3.86 9.15 1.61
CA PRO A 34 2.81 10.01 1.07
C PRO A 34 2.90 11.44 1.63
N GLU A 35 1.96 12.31 1.24
CA GLU A 35 1.84 13.64 1.83
C GLU A 35 1.70 13.59 3.37
N GLY A 36 2.24 14.61 4.05
CA GLY A 36 2.23 14.68 5.50
C GLY A 36 0.81 14.73 6.08
N GLY A 37 0.56 13.98 7.15
CA GLY A 37 -0.78 13.83 7.76
C GLY A 37 -1.60 12.69 7.17
N GLY A 38 -1.12 12.01 6.12
CA GLY A 38 -1.70 10.76 5.62
C GLY A 38 -1.31 9.55 6.48
N GLY A 39 -2.14 8.51 6.42
CA GLY A 39 -1.90 7.23 7.08
C GLY A 39 -2.70 7.03 8.37
N PRO A 40 -2.39 5.97 9.12
CA PRO A 40 -3.17 5.55 10.28
C PRO A 40 -3.00 6.48 11.49
N ALA A 41 -4.10 6.79 12.16
CA ALA A 41 -4.11 7.41 13.47
C ALA A 41 -4.18 6.32 14.54
N TYR A 42 -3.11 6.18 15.32
CA TYR A 42 -2.99 5.19 16.40
C TYR A 42 -3.12 5.87 17.77
N PRO A 43 -4.34 6.12 18.28
CA PRO A 43 -4.53 6.83 19.55
C PRO A 43 -4.13 6.03 20.80
N ASN A 44 -4.08 4.69 20.70
CA ASN A 44 -3.86 3.78 21.82
C ASN A 44 -2.94 2.61 21.47
N MET A 45 -2.11 2.79 20.43
CA MET A 45 -1.14 1.78 20.00
C MET A 45 0.26 2.21 20.41
#